data_AF-A0A7C4AFH5-F1
#
_entry.id   AF-A0A7C4AFH5-F1
#
_cell.length_a   1.000
_cell.length_b   1.000
_cell.length_c   1.000
_cell.angle_alpha   90.00
_cell.angle_beta   90.00
_cell.angle_gamma   90.00
#
_symmetry.space_group_name_H-M   'P 1'
#
loop_
_entity.id
_entity.type
_entity.pdbx_description
1 polymer ?
#
loop_
_entity_poly.entity_id
_entity_poly.type
_entity_poly.pdbx_seq_one_letter_code
_entity_poly.pdbx_strand_id
1 'polypeptide(L)'
;MKTKQQIRTILSTMAVALGLAGAVQGASITQDLVVHLTFDNTFNDSSGNGNHASPVGDVPFEAGKIAGGAHVLNVKDGSINNYVTLGYPDLLKFGSAAAGNA
;
A
#
# COMPACT_ATOMS: atom_id res chain seq x y z
N MET A 1 -8.04 48.00 -36.02
CA MET A 1 -8.25 46.56 -35.79
C MET A 1 -7.59 45.73 -36.90
N LYS A 2 -6.32 45.36 -36.73
CA LYS A 2 -5.59 44.31 -37.49
C LYS A 2 -4.35 43.95 -36.65
N THR A 3 -4.46 43.53 -35.39
CA THR A 3 -4.62 42.12 -34.97
C THR A 3 -3.77 41.10 -35.75
N LYS A 4 -2.66 41.52 -36.37
CA LYS A 4 -1.68 40.63 -37.04
C LYS A 4 -0.24 40.82 -36.51
N GLN A 5 -0.08 41.58 -35.43
CA GLN A 5 1.15 41.64 -34.62
C GLN A 5 1.02 40.75 -33.38
N GLN A 6 0.31 39.64 -33.52
CA GLN A 6 0.17 38.57 -32.52
C GLN A 6 0.51 37.20 -33.13
N ILE A 7 1.11 37.19 -34.34
CA ILE A 7 1.56 35.99 -35.04
C ILE A 7 3.00 36.24 -35.52
N ARG A 8 3.88 36.51 -34.56
CA ARG A 8 5.32 36.32 -34.69
C ARG A 8 5.76 35.49 -33.50
N THR A 9 5.42 34.21 -33.57
CA THR A 9 6.19 33.13 -32.96
C THR A 9 7.66 33.40 -33.22
N ILE A 10 8.46 33.53 -32.16
CA ILE A 10 9.81 32.96 -32.02
C ILE A 10 10.20 33.23 -30.55
N LEU A 11 10.00 32.19 -29.74
CA LEU A 11 11.12 31.59 -29.04
C LEU A 11 11.85 32.48 -28.01
N SER A 12 11.12 33.05 -27.04
CA SER A 12 11.73 33.30 -25.72
C SER A 12 11.83 31.95 -25.01
N THR A 13 13.00 31.33 -25.12
CA THR A 13 13.52 30.27 -24.26
C THR A 13 13.19 30.58 -22.79
N MET A 14 12.17 29.93 -22.24
CA MET A 14 12.09 29.72 -20.80
C MET A 14 13.06 28.59 -20.48
N ALA A 15 14.26 28.98 -20.05
CA ALA A 15 15.22 28.08 -19.46
C ALA A 15 14.61 27.49 -18.19
N VAL A 16 14.25 26.20 -18.22
CA VAL A 16 14.14 25.39 -17.03
C VAL A 16 14.73 24.02 -17.36
N ALA A 17 16.07 23.94 -17.39
CA ALA A 17 16.72 22.68 -17.11
C ALA A 17 16.57 22.45 -15.60
N LEU A 18 15.42 21.91 -15.20
CA LEU A 18 15.22 21.43 -13.83
C LEU A 18 16.13 20.21 -13.68
N GLY A 19 17.32 20.43 -13.12
CA GLY A 19 18.18 19.35 -12.68
C GLY A 19 17.46 18.57 -11.59
N LEU A 20 16.70 17.54 -11.98
CA LEU A 20 16.31 16.48 -11.06
C LEU A 20 17.58 15.68 -10.75
N ALA A 21 18.41 16.20 -9.85
CA ALA A 21 19.12 15.31 -8.95
C ALA A 21 18.03 14.65 -8.11
N GLY A 22 17.51 13.52 -8.59
CA GLY A 22 16.61 12.70 -7.81
C GLY A 22 17.32 12.38 -6.53
N ALA A 23 16.95 13.05 -5.43
CA ALA A 23 17.36 12.62 -4.12
C ALA A 23 16.90 11.17 -4.04
N VAL A 24 17.85 10.24 -3.94
CA VAL A 24 17.55 8.87 -3.53
C VAL A 24 17.13 9.00 -2.07
N GLN A 25 15.88 9.40 -1.85
CA GLN A 25 15.23 9.23 -0.58
C GLN A 25 15.10 7.72 -0.44
N GLY A 26 15.88 7.15 0.49
CA GLY A 26 15.73 5.74 0.83
C GLY A 26 14.25 5.48 1.07
N ALA A 27 13.71 4.44 0.42
CA ALA A 27 12.31 4.12 0.53
C ALA A 27 11.93 3.99 2.01
N SER A 28 10.92 4.73 2.45
CA SER A 28 10.42 4.53 3.82
C SER A 28 9.91 3.10 3.94
N ILE A 29 9.96 2.51 5.13
CA ILE A 29 9.44 1.15 5.37
C ILE A 29 7.94 1.00 5.05
N THR A 30 7.25 2.11 4.79
CA THR A 30 5.84 2.18 4.42
C THR A 30 5.61 2.25 2.91
N GLN A 31 6.67 2.36 2.11
CA GLN A 31 6.57 2.31 0.65
C GLN A 31 6.47 0.86 0.18
N ASP A 32 5.68 0.65 -0.87
CA ASP A 32 5.51 -0.64 -1.56
C ASP A 32 5.12 -1.81 -0.65
N LEU A 33 4.39 -1.54 0.43
CA LEU A 33 3.82 -2.58 1.29
C LEU A 33 2.82 -3.40 0.48
N VAL A 34 3.00 -4.72 0.43
CA VAL A 34 2.03 -5.64 -0.20
C VAL A 34 0.72 -5.70 0.59
N VAL A 35 0.80 -5.54 1.91
CA VAL A 35 -0.35 -5.54 2.81
C VAL A 35 -0.05 -4.68 4.05
N HIS A 36 -1.07 -3.98 4.54
CA HIS A 36 -1.00 -3.23 5.80
C HIS A 36 -2.34 -3.32 6.54
N LEU A 37 -2.41 -4.23 7.51
CA LEU A 37 -3.59 -4.46 8.35
C LEU A 37 -3.46 -3.64 9.63
N THR A 38 -4.26 -2.57 9.76
CA THR A 38 -4.23 -1.71 10.95
C THR A 38 -5.08 -2.26 12.10
N PHE A 39 -6.07 -3.10 11.79
CA PHE A 39 -7.07 -3.62 12.73
C PHE A 39 -7.83 -2.53 13.51
N ASP A 40 -7.97 -1.34 12.93
CA ASP A 40 -8.79 -0.27 13.48
C ASP A 40 -10.25 -0.47 13.07
N ASN A 41 -10.94 -1.35 13.79
CA ASN A 41 -12.34 -1.74 13.55
C ASN A 41 -12.62 -2.31 12.15
N THR A 42 -11.59 -2.80 11.46
CA THR A 42 -11.70 -3.42 10.13
C THR A 42 -10.56 -4.39 9.86
N PHE A 43 -10.81 -5.37 8.99
CA PHE A 43 -9.79 -6.28 8.44
C PHE A 43 -9.23 -5.80 7.09
N ASN A 44 -9.57 -4.58 6.69
CA ASN A 44 -9.15 -4.04 5.42
C ASN A 44 -7.64 -3.79 5.37
N ASP A 45 -7.02 -4.30 4.32
CA ASP A 45 -5.73 -3.84 3.84
C ASP A 45 -5.75 -2.35 3.44
N SER A 46 -4.91 -1.57 4.10
CA SER A 46 -4.72 -0.13 3.87
C SER A 46 -3.51 0.20 2.98
N SER A 47 -2.80 -0.81 2.48
CA SER A 47 -1.68 -0.61 1.54
C SER A 47 -2.13 -0.11 0.16
N GLY A 48 -3.41 -0.31 -0.18
CA GLY A 48 -3.98 -0.01 -1.49
C GLY A 48 -4.00 -1.20 -2.46
N ASN A 49 -3.43 -2.35 -2.08
CA ASN A 49 -3.39 -3.55 -2.93
C ASN A 49 -4.63 -4.44 -2.82
N GLY A 50 -5.58 -4.12 -1.93
CA GLY A 50 -6.84 -4.86 -1.80
C GLY A 50 -6.67 -6.26 -1.20
N ASN A 51 -5.53 -6.55 -0.56
CA ASN A 51 -5.26 -7.83 0.09
C ASN A 51 -5.94 -7.87 1.47
N HIS A 52 -7.25 -7.63 1.52
CA HIS A 52 -8.01 -7.60 2.75
C HIS A 52 -7.97 -8.95 3.47
N ALA A 53 -7.92 -8.90 4.78
CA ALA A 53 -7.96 -10.11 5.58
C ALA A 53 -9.40 -10.51 5.89
N SER A 54 -9.59 -11.78 6.25
CA SER A 54 -10.86 -12.35 6.68
C SER A 54 -10.67 -13.10 7.99
N PRO A 55 -11.54 -12.86 9.00
CA PRO A 55 -11.50 -13.63 10.24
C PRO A 55 -12.07 -15.03 10.02
N VAL A 56 -11.47 -16.01 10.66
CA VAL A 56 -12.00 -17.37 10.82
C VAL A 56 -12.29 -17.56 12.30
N GLY A 57 -13.56 -17.84 12.61
CA GLY A 57 -14.05 -17.88 13.99
C GLY A 57 -14.42 -16.48 14.51
N ASP A 58 -14.29 -16.28 15.82
CA ASP A 58 -14.58 -14.99 16.47
C ASP A 58 -13.29 -14.21 16.72
N VAL A 59 -13.19 -13.03 16.09
CA VAL A 59 -12.03 -12.14 16.19
C VAL A 59 -12.56 -10.70 16.39
N PRO A 60 -12.87 -10.30 17.63
CA PRO A 60 -13.31 -8.94 17.91
C PRO A 60 -12.17 -7.94 17.80
N PHE A 61 -12.54 -6.67 17.64
CA PHE A 61 -11.61 -5.54 17.76
C PHE A 61 -11.62 -5.00 19.18
N GLU A 62 -10.43 -4.76 19.73
CA GLU A 62 -10.22 -4.16 21.05
C GLU A 62 -9.23 -3.00 20.96
N ALA A 63 -9.01 -2.28 22.07
CA ALA A 63 -8.02 -1.22 22.12
C ALA A 63 -6.60 -1.76 21.90
N GLY A 64 -5.92 -1.27 20.86
CA GLY A 64 -4.53 -1.59 20.57
C GLY A 64 -3.56 -0.56 21.15
N LYS A 65 -2.27 -0.73 20.86
CA LYS A 65 -1.24 0.28 21.20
C LYS A 65 -1.49 1.61 20.49
N ILE A 66 -2.03 1.55 19.27
CA ILE A 66 -2.46 2.68 18.46
C ILE A 66 -3.84 2.32 17.91
N ALA A 67 -4.86 3.10 18.24
CA ALA A 67 -6.26 2.84 17.86
C ALA A 67 -6.73 1.43 18.26
N GLY A 68 -7.14 0.60 17.30
CA GLY A 68 -7.65 -0.76 17.51
C GLY A 68 -6.59 -1.87 17.40
N GLY A 69 -7.03 -3.10 17.66
CA GLY A 69 -6.28 -4.32 17.46
C GLY A 69 -7.22 -5.52 17.35
N ALA A 70 -6.84 -6.53 16.56
CA ALA A 70 -7.58 -7.78 16.48
C ALA A 70 -7.23 -8.66 17.70
N HIS A 71 -8.24 -9.04 18.48
CA HIS A 71 -8.06 -9.95 19.60
C HIS A 71 -8.35 -11.39 19.16
N VAL A 72 -7.32 -12.24 19.18
CA VAL A 72 -7.43 -13.66 18.81
C VAL A 72 -7.35 -14.50 20.08
N LEU A 73 -8.49 -15.08 20.48
CA LEU A 73 -8.56 -15.98 21.61
C LEU A 73 -8.57 -17.43 21.14
N ASN A 74 -7.60 -18.21 21.62
CA ASN A 74 -7.49 -19.65 21.37
C ASN A 74 -7.37 -20.42 22.68
N VAL A 75 -7.85 -21.66 22.66
CA VAL A 75 -7.75 -22.58 23.80
C VAL A 75 -6.78 -23.71 23.47
N LYS A 76 -6.03 -24.15 24.48
CA LYS A 76 -4.93 -25.10 24.31
C LYS A 76 -5.38 -26.46 23.77
N ASP A 77 -6.62 -26.86 24.05
CA ASP A 77 -7.19 -28.12 23.58
C ASP A 77 -7.67 -28.09 22.12
N GLY A 78 -7.61 -26.92 21.47
CA GLY A 78 -7.97 -26.74 20.06
C GLY A 78 -9.47 -26.64 19.79
N SER A 79 -10.34 -26.65 20.80
CA SER A 79 -11.78 -26.48 20.61
C SER A 79 -12.17 -25.07 20.12
N ILE A 80 -11.31 -24.09 20.36
CA ILE A 80 -11.35 -22.75 19.77
C ILE A 80 -10.01 -22.49 19.08
N ASN A 81 -10.09 -22.23 17.78
CA ASN A 81 -8.94 -21.94 16.92
C ASN A 81 -9.31 -20.81 15.94
N ASN A 82 -9.38 -19.61 16.48
CA ASN A 82 -9.60 -18.37 15.75
C ASN A 82 -8.30 -17.89 15.12
N TYR A 83 -8.41 -17.28 13.93
CA TYR A 83 -7.28 -16.64 13.25
C TYR A 83 -7.80 -15.65 12.20
N VAL A 84 -6.88 -14.85 11.68
CA VAL A 84 -7.14 -13.94 10.55
C VAL A 84 -6.31 -14.43 9.37
N THR A 85 -6.95 -14.64 8.22
CA THR A 85 -6.31 -15.14 7.01
C THR A 85 -6.35 -14.11 5.89
N LEU A 86 -5.30 -14.09 5.07
CA LEU A 86 -5.25 -13.32 3.82
C LEU A 86 -5.73 -14.16 2.62
N GLY A 87 -5.99 -15.46 2.80
CA GLY A 87 -6.42 -16.34 1.70
C GLY A 87 -5.33 -16.68 0.68
N TYR A 88 -4.08 -16.31 0.94
CA TYR A 88 -2.91 -16.55 0.08
C TYR A 88 -3.02 -15.92 -1.34
N PRO A 89 -3.13 -14.58 -1.42
CA PRO A 89 -3.24 -13.85 -2.68
C PRO A 89 -1.93 -13.91 -3.49
N ASP A 90 -2.03 -13.70 -4.80
CA ASP A 90 -0.89 -13.80 -5.73
C ASP A 90 0.28 -12.88 -5.35
N LEU A 91 0.01 -11.68 -4.84
CA LEU A 91 1.04 -10.72 -4.43
C LEU A 91 1.87 -11.19 -3.22
N LEU A 92 1.40 -12.17 -2.44
CA LEU A 92 2.16 -12.79 -1.35
C LEU A 92 2.89 -14.07 -1.78
N LYS A 93 2.83 -14.44 -3.06
CA LYS A 93 3.61 -15.55 -3.63
C LYS A 93 5.01 -15.06 -3.99
N PHE A 94 5.81 -14.83 -2.96
CA PHE A 94 7.20 -14.43 -3.13
C PHE A 94 8.01 -15.54 -3.82
N GLY A 95 8.81 -15.19 -4.82
CA GLY A 95 9.73 -16.13 -5.47
C GLY A 95 9.12 -17.08 -6.51
N SER A 96 7.80 -17.12 -6.72
CA SER A 96 7.21 -17.86 -7.86
C SER A 96 7.18 -16.98 -9.12
N ALA A 97 8.32 -16.94 -9.82
CA ALA A 97 8.55 -16.30 -11.12
C ALA A 97 8.59 -14.75 -11.16
N ALA A 98 9.75 -14.19 -10.80
CA ALA A 98 10.34 -13.11 -11.59
C ALA A 98 11.42 -13.72 -12.51
N ALA A 99 10.99 -14.53 -13.48
CA ALA A 99 11.76 -14.68 -14.71
C ALA A 99 11.21 -13.65 -15.69
N GLY A 100 11.63 -12.39 -15.49
CA GLY A 100 11.10 -11.23 -16.20
C GLY A 100 12.06 -10.05 -16.15
N ASN A 101 13.31 -10.35 -16.54
CA ASN A 101 14.40 -9.49 -16.99
C ASN A 101 15.01 -8.43 -16.05
N ALA A 102 16.32 -8.57 -15.95
CA ALA A 102 17.31 -7.56 -15.63
C ALA A 102 17.30 -6.39 -16.62
#